data_AF-A0A8C1Z5K5-F1
#
_entry.id   AF-A0A8C1Z5K5-F1
#
_cell.length_a   1.000
_cell.length_b   1.000
_cell.length_c   1.000
_cell.angle_alpha   90.00
_cell.angle_beta   90.00
_cell.angle_gamma   90.00
#
_symmetry.space_group_name_H-M   'P 1'
#
loop_
_entity.id
_entity.type
_entity.pdbx_description
1 polymer ?
#
loop_
_entity_poly.entity_id
_entity_poly.type
_entity_poly.pdbx_seq_one_letter_code
_entity_poly.pdbx_strand_id
1 'polypeptide(L)'
;MKRRKMVVAAGFCLSFLMGTLMNLLFIPGFEPHGERVHRHHHENRQQEPDADAPARLHVDELPPIETATVGRRPELQRQISERLDEVLRYRQRRAHWVGTGPLERRRLMDLEQRGEGETYKGIGKNNNYDQSQPTVSIATKSHREFTRESVLGCSSIDNVTNVQYLGSGYTKAVYKATLNSSFSVALKSVDFGGHDMENCVKKYGSSTDCYKLASFKIVKEMTLMERLQHPNILKLYGYCYQDNNDIKDTVTAITELGSPLEMIQLLQTPWEERFRICLSLMRLLQYLAHSPLGSVTLLDFRPRQFVLVGGVLKVTDLDDASVEETPCSPSSPSDCLMEFPARNFTLPCHKGRCEGINEKRNIYNAYRFFFTYLLPHSAPSALRPLLDKIVNSTGELMWGTDETLVHLEKVLDIYRNGHYLKNNTQTHKTEYKRVLDASIAAENYRCWPSYQHDGCLLSVFSIDEAIDVCESHAQCRAFIMTNQSTWTGHQLALFKTGADSMKAAPGKLAYIRVGAAES
;
A
#
# COMPACT_ATOMS: atom_id res chain seq x y z
N MET A 1 -2.41 -52.39 -25.83
CA MET A 1 -2.27 -51.52 -24.64
C MET A 1 -1.42 -50.25 -24.83
N LYS A 2 -0.55 -50.11 -25.85
CA LYS A 2 0.27 -48.90 -26.06
C LYS A 2 -0.49 -47.65 -26.58
N ARG A 3 -1.54 -47.81 -27.40
CA ARG A 3 -2.32 -46.67 -27.95
C ARG A 3 -3.18 -45.93 -26.92
N ARG A 4 -3.74 -46.63 -25.91
CA ARG A 4 -4.53 -45.99 -24.84
C ARG A 4 -3.68 -45.15 -23.87
N LYS A 5 -2.40 -45.49 -23.67
CA LYS A 5 -1.48 -44.72 -22.81
C LYS A 5 -1.04 -43.40 -23.47
N MET A 6 -0.87 -43.37 -24.79
CA MET A 6 -0.51 -42.14 -25.52
C MET A 6 -1.64 -41.11 -25.58
N VAL A 7 -2.90 -41.56 -25.66
CA VAL A 7 -4.07 -40.65 -25.68
C VAL A 7 -4.28 -39.99 -24.30
N VAL A 8 -4.01 -40.71 -23.21
CA VAL A 8 -4.11 -40.16 -21.84
C VAL A 8 -2.94 -39.19 -21.57
N ALA A 9 -1.72 -39.50 -22.00
CA ALA A 9 -0.58 -38.60 -21.84
C ALA A 9 -0.70 -37.32 -22.68
N ALA A 10 -1.24 -37.41 -23.90
CA ALA A 10 -1.53 -36.24 -24.74
C ALA A 10 -2.64 -35.36 -24.16
N GLY A 11 -3.68 -35.97 -23.57
CA GLY A 11 -4.76 -35.25 -22.88
C GLY A 11 -4.28 -34.48 -21.64
N PHE A 12 -3.34 -35.04 -20.88
CA PHE A 12 -2.72 -34.36 -19.72
C PHE A 12 -1.77 -33.23 -20.14
N CYS A 13 -1.04 -33.38 -21.24
CA CYS A 13 -0.18 -32.30 -21.75
C CYS A 13 -1.00 -31.13 -22.31
N LEU A 14 -2.11 -31.42 -23.00
CA LEU A 14 -3.00 -30.38 -23.55
C LEU A 14 -3.75 -29.63 -22.44
N SER A 15 -4.18 -30.31 -21.37
CA SER A 15 -4.83 -29.66 -20.23
C SER A 15 -3.85 -28.84 -19.38
N PHE A 16 -2.58 -29.28 -19.26
CA PHE A 16 -1.54 -28.52 -18.58
C PHE A 16 -1.11 -27.28 -19.38
N LEU A 17 -1.01 -27.38 -20.72
CA LEU A 17 -0.72 -26.26 -21.62
C LEU A 17 -1.88 -25.25 -21.67
N MET A 18 -3.13 -25.70 -21.72
CA MET A 18 -4.30 -24.81 -21.68
C MET A 18 -4.49 -24.18 -20.29
N GLY A 19 -4.19 -24.92 -19.21
CA GLY A 19 -4.24 -24.39 -17.84
C GLY A 19 -3.13 -23.37 -17.53
N THR A 20 -1.96 -23.49 -18.17
CA THR A 20 -0.88 -22.48 -18.07
C THR A 20 -1.14 -21.28 -18.98
N LEU A 21 -1.70 -21.48 -20.18
CA LEU A 21 -2.08 -20.40 -21.09
C LEU A 21 -3.23 -19.54 -20.53
N MET A 22 -4.24 -20.17 -19.90
CA MET A 22 -5.34 -19.44 -19.24
C MET A 22 -4.88 -18.71 -17.97
N ASN A 23 -3.88 -19.23 -17.24
CA ASN A 23 -3.27 -18.51 -16.12
C ASN A 23 -2.37 -17.34 -16.57
N LEU A 24 -1.79 -17.38 -17.78
CA LEU A 24 -1.00 -16.27 -18.32
C LEU A 24 -1.86 -15.17 -18.97
N LEU A 25 -3.02 -15.53 -19.53
CA LEU A 25 -3.92 -14.58 -20.18
C LEU A 25 -4.88 -13.86 -19.21
N PHE A 26 -5.03 -14.35 -17.97
CA PHE A 26 -5.93 -13.78 -16.95
C PHE A 26 -5.22 -13.40 -15.65
N ILE A 27 -4.05 -12.75 -15.74
CA ILE A 27 -3.49 -11.97 -14.62
C ILE A 27 -3.94 -10.51 -14.78
N PRO A 28 -4.90 -10.01 -13.98
CA PRO A 28 -5.18 -8.59 -13.96
C PRO A 28 -4.08 -7.90 -13.13
N GLY A 29 -3.13 -7.24 -13.80
CA GLY A 29 -2.24 -6.25 -13.15
C GLY A 29 -0.74 -6.37 -13.35
N PHE A 30 -0.25 -6.93 -14.45
CA PHE A 30 1.18 -6.86 -14.81
C PHE A 30 1.37 -6.11 -16.14
N GLU A 31 1.73 -4.83 -16.07
CA GLU A 31 2.36 -4.10 -17.18
C GLU A 31 3.88 -4.20 -17.01
N PRO A 32 4.64 -4.74 -17.98
CA PRO A 32 6.10 -4.68 -17.95
C PRO A 32 6.56 -3.32 -18.49
N HIS A 33 6.83 -2.36 -17.60
CA HIS A 33 7.48 -1.08 -17.94
C HIS A 33 8.99 -1.05 -17.62
N GLY A 34 9.65 -2.22 -17.67
CA GLY A 34 11.08 -2.34 -17.33
C GLY A 34 12.08 -2.21 -18.47
N GLU A 35 11.70 -2.39 -19.75
CA GLU A 35 12.71 -2.57 -20.82
C GLU A 35 12.96 -1.36 -21.74
N ARG A 36 12.16 -0.29 -21.68
CA ARG A 36 12.37 0.89 -22.56
C ARG A 36 13.43 1.87 -22.08
N VAL A 37 13.78 1.88 -20.79
CA VAL A 37 14.68 2.92 -20.22
C VAL A 37 16.15 2.65 -20.53
N HIS A 38 16.55 1.39 -20.72
CA HIS A 38 17.97 1.06 -20.96
C HIS A 38 18.45 1.24 -22.40
N ARG A 39 17.55 1.35 -23.40
CA ARG A 39 17.97 1.48 -24.81
C ARG A 39 18.29 2.93 -25.23
N HIS A 40 17.61 3.92 -24.64
CA HIS A 40 17.81 5.32 -25.02
C HIS A 40 19.09 5.98 -24.49
N HIS A 41 19.73 5.41 -23.46
CA HIS A 41 20.97 5.98 -22.93
C HIS A 41 22.25 5.56 -23.67
N HIS A 42 22.21 4.52 -24.50
CA HIS A 42 23.39 4.06 -25.24
C HIS A 42 23.54 4.66 -26.65
N GLU A 43 22.47 5.19 -27.25
CA GLU A 43 22.53 5.74 -28.63
C GLU A 43 23.02 7.20 -28.70
N ASN A 44 22.98 7.97 -27.60
CA ASN A 44 23.36 9.39 -27.62
C ASN A 44 24.84 9.70 -27.31
N ARG A 45 25.75 8.71 -27.42
CA ARG A 45 27.19 8.92 -27.14
C ARG A 45 28.15 8.73 -28.31
N GLN A 46 27.66 8.56 -29.53
CA GLN A 46 28.50 8.45 -30.71
C GLN A 46 27.89 9.23 -31.88
N GLN A 47 28.22 10.52 -32.01
CA GLN A 47 28.45 11.17 -33.30
C GLN A 47 28.90 12.63 -33.11
N GLU A 48 30.18 12.87 -33.38
CA GLU A 48 30.72 14.16 -33.85
C GLU A 48 30.89 14.09 -35.38
N PRO A 49 31.09 15.24 -36.08
CA PRO A 49 30.48 15.51 -37.37
C PRO A 49 31.40 15.26 -38.56
N ASP A 50 30.83 14.98 -39.74
CA ASP A 50 31.56 15.17 -41.00
C ASP A 50 30.65 15.58 -42.17
N ALA A 51 31.25 16.29 -43.11
CA ALA A 51 30.64 17.21 -44.06
C ALA A 51 30.24 16.60 -45.44
N ASP A 52 29.50 17.44 -46.19
CA ASP A 52 29.32 17.52 -47.64
C ASP A 52 28.14 16.84 -48.38
N ALA A 53 27.47 17.73 -49.13
CA ALA A 53 26.66 17.57 -50.36
C ALA A 53 25.11 17.55 -50.28
N PRO A 54 24.41 18.16 -51.27
CA PRO A 54 23.21 18.95 -51.02
C PRO A 54 21.94 18.40 -51.69
N ALA A 55 20.77 18.53 -51.05
CA ALA A 55 19.49 18.35 -51.74
C ALA A 55 18.33 19.09 -51.06
N ARG A 56 17.98 20.23 -51.69
CA ARG A 56 16.64 20.80 -51.91
C ARG A 56 15.67 20.88 -50.71
N LEU A 57 15.51 22.11 -50.22
CA LEU A 57 14.41 22.54 -49.36
C LEU A 57 13.04 22.21 -50.01
N HIS A 58 12.26 21.37 -49.34
CA HIS A 58 10.81 21.50 -49.32
C HIS A 58 10.45 22.21 -48.01
N VAL A 59 9.87 23.40 -48.15
CA VAL A 59 9.26 24.15 -47.05
C VAL A 59 7.93 23.48 -46.75
N ASP A 60 7.91 22.61 -45.74
CA ASP A 60 6.68 22.26 -45.04
C ASP A 60 6.61 23.15 -43.79
N GLU A 61 5.50 23.89 -43.69
CA GLU A 61 5.18 24.81 -42.61
C GLU A 61 5.38 24.16 -41.23
N LEU A 62 6.26 24.75 -40.43
CA LEU A 62 6.26 24.53 -38.98
C LEU A 62 4.87 24.92 -38.43
N PRO A 63 4.23 24.08 -37.60
CA PRO A 63 3.04 24.52 -36.88
C PRO A 63 3.42 25.71 -35.99
N PRO A 64 2.55 26.73 -35.86
CA PRO A 64 2.90 27.94 -35.16
C PRO A 64 3.22 27.62 -33.70
N ILE A 65 4.35 28.15 -33.24
CA ILE A 65 4.69 28.27 -31.82
C ILE A 65 3.53 29.04 -31.19
N GLU A 66 2.70 28.35 -30.40
CA GLU A 66 1.63 28.99 -29.63
C GLU A 66 2.27 29.98 -28.66
N THR A 67 2.23 31.26 -29.04
CA THR A 67 2.47 32.39 -28.15
C THR A 67 1.63 32.21 -26.88
N ALA A 68 2.28 32.28 -25.72
CA ALA A 68 1.69 32.12 -24.38
C ALA A 68 0.28 32.75 -24.31
N THR A 69 -0.74 31.89 -24.29
CA THR A 69 -2.13 32.29 -24.42
C THR A 69 -2.64 32.89 -23.12
N VAL A 70 -3.11 34.14 -23.21
CA VAL A 70 -3.58 35.02 -22.12
C VAL A 70 -4.69 34.38 -21.24
N GLY A 71 -5.36 33.32 -21.70
CA GLY A 71 -6.37 32.58 -20.93
C GLY A 71 -5.89 31.40 -20.07
N ARG A 72 -4.63 30.92 -20.22
CA ARG A 72 -4.15 29.73 -19.49
C ARG A 72 -3.70 30.02 -18.05
N ARG A 73 -3.20 31.22 -17.77
CA ARG A 73 -2.73 31.61 -16.42
C ARG A 73 -3.86 31.76 -15.37
N PRO A 74 -5.01 32.39 -15.67
CA PRO A 74 -6.13 32.45 -14.73
C PRO A 74 -6.64 31.07 -14.30
N GLU A 75 -6.65 30.10 -15.22
CA GLU A 75 -7.04 28.73 -14.94
C GLU A 75 -6.08 28.02 -13.97
N LEU A 76 -4.76 28.18 -14.15
CA LEU A 76 -3.78 27.63 -13.20
C LEU A 76 -3.96 28.25 -11.80
N GLN A 77 -4.17 29.56 -11.71
CA GLN A 77 -4.41 30.24 -10.43
C GLN A 77 -5.71 29.79 -9.76
N ARG A 78 -6.75 29.49 -10.54
CA ARG A 78 -8.00 28.88 -10.04
C ARG A 78 -7.72 27.50 -9.43
N GLN A 79 -7.00 26.63 -10.15
CA GLN A 79 -6.65 25.29 -9.63
C GLN A 79 -5.81 25.36 -8.36
N ILE A 80 -4.85 26.28 -8.29
CA ILE A 80 -4.04 26.52 -7.08
C ILE A 80 -4.93 26.95 -5.91
N SER A 81 -5.85 27.89 -6.13
CA SER A 81 -6.80 28.35 -5.11
C SER A 81 -7.70 27.20 -4.62
N GLU A 82 -8.21 26.37 -5.53
CA GLU A 82 -9.06 25.23 -5.18
C GLU A 82 -8.34 24.19 -4.33
N ARG A 83 -7.06 23.93 -4.61
CA ARG A 83 -6.26 22.99 -3.80
C ARG A 83 -5.88 23.57 -2.45
N LEU A 84 -5.65 24.87 -2.37
CA LEU A 84 -5.48 25.55 -1.09
C LEU A 84 -6.75 25.43 -0.25
N ASP A 85 -7.92 25.72 -0.82
CA ASP A 85 -9.21 25.63 -0.12
C ASP A 85 -9.48 24.21 0.37
N GLU A 86 -9.19 23.20 -0.44
CA GLU A 86 -9.27 21.78 -0.05
C GLU A 86 -8.40 21.47 1.18
N VAL A 87 -7.13 21.87 1.17
CA VAL A 87 -6.23 21.68 2.33
C VAL A 87 -6.75 22.41 3.56
N LEU A 88 -7.25 23.64 3.40
CA LEU A 88 -7.80 24.44 4.50
C LEU A 88 -9.03 23.78 5.11
N ARG A 89 -9.91 23.15 4.31
CA ARG A 89 -11.06 22.38 4.81
C ARG A 89 -10.60 21.30 5.81
N TYR A 90 -9.55 20.54 5.46
CA TYR A 90 -9.02 19.51 6.36
C TYR A 90 -8.33 20.07 7.62
N ARG A 91 -7.84 21.32 7.60
CA ARG A 91 -7.27 21.97 8.80
C ARG A 91 -8.33 22.48 9.78
N GLN A 92 -9.55 22.81 9.32
CA GLN A 92 -10.59 23.39 10.16
C GLN A 92 -11.18 22.38 11.17
N ARG A 93 -11.19 22.72 12.46
CA ARG A 93 -11.64 21.82 13.56
C ARG A 93 -13.15 21.51 13.57
N ARG A 94 -13.98 22.23 12.81
CA ARG A 94 -15.44 22.03 12.75
C ARG A 94 -15.84 21.51 11.36
N ALA A 95 -16.40 20.31 11.32
CA ALA A 95 -17.07 19.76 10.16
C ALA A 95 -18.33 20.59 9.85
N HIS A 96 -18.23 21.59 8.98
CA HIS A 96 -19.36 22.15 8.25
C HIS A 96 -19.07 21.97 6.77
N TRP A 97 -19.38 20.77 6.28
CA TRP A 97 -19.18 20.38 4.89
C TRP A 97 -20.36 20.86 4.06
N VAL A 98 -20.22 22.02 3.42
CA VAL A 98 -21.14 22.48 2.37
C VAL A 98 -20.49 22.10 1.04
N GLY A 99 -20.94 20.99 0.45
CA GLY A 99 -20.41 20.49 -0.81
C GLY A 99 -20.60 21.52 -1.94
N THR A 100 -19.54 21.78 -2.69
CA THR A 100 -19.60 22.61 -3.90
C THR A 100 -18.98 21.86 -5.07
N GLY A 101 -19.84 21.31 -5.95
CA GLY A 101 -19.52 20.95 -7.33
C GLY A 101 -18.89 19.57 -7.60
N PRO A 102 -18.79 19.15 -8.88
CA PRO A 102 -18.50 17.78 -9.30
C PRO A 102 -17.01 17.36 -9.25
N LEU A 103 -16.15 18.17 -8.63
CA LEU A 103 -14.69 18.04 -8.70
C LEU A 103 -14.14 16.83 -7.88
N GLU A 104 -15.00 16.18 -7.10
CA GLU A 104 -14.62 15.30 -5.98
C GLU A 104 -14.70 13.79 -6.28
N ARG A 105 -14.83 13.39 -7.56
CA ARG A 105 -14.67 12.00 -8.03
C ARG A 105 -13.33 11.70 -8.71
N ARG A 106 -12.38 12.65 -8.72
CA ARG A 106 -11.14 12.58 -9.52
C ARG A 106 -9.89 12.46 -8.66
N ARG A 107 -8.83 11.84 -9.20
CA ARG A 107 -7.52 11.92 -8.58
C ARG A 107 -7.05 13.37 -8.61
N LEU A 108 -6.31 13.75 -7.58
CA LEU A 108 -5.71 15.07 -7.48
C LEU A 108 -4.82 15.23 -8.73
N MET A 109 -5.15 16.18 -9.62
CA MET A 109 -4.50 16.48 -10.93
C MET A 109 -5.02 15.80 -12.22
N ASP A 110 -6.17 15.09 -12.22
CA ASP A 110 -6.77 14.65 -13.49
C ASP A 110 -7.20 15.86 -14.36
N LEU A 111 -6.41 16.19 -15.39
CA LEU A 111 -6.73 17.20 -16.40
C LEU A 111 -7.81 16.64 -17.35
N GLU A 112 -9.01 17.24 -17.37
CA GLU A 112 -10.08 16.78 -18.26
C GLU A 112 -9.90 17.27 -19.71
N GLN A 113 -10.15 16.38 -20.69
CA GLN A 113 -10.73 16.74 -21.98
C GLN A 113 -12.25 16.70 -21.83
N ARG A 114 -12.92 17.86 -21.87
CA ARG A 114 -14.37 17.94 -21.77
C ARG A 114 -14.96 17.78 -23.18
N GLY A 115 -15.74 16.71 -23.40
CA GLY A 115 -16.60 16.56 -24.57
C GLY A 115 -17.72 17.60 -24.54
N GLU A 116 -18.05 18.15 -25.71
CA GLU A 116 -19.09 19.15 -25.89
C GLU A 116 -20.47 18.60 -25.52
N GLY A 117 -21.23 19.39 -24.75
CA GLY A 117 -22.66 19.19 -24.57
C GLY A 117 -23.10 19.27 -23.12
N GLU A 118 -23.19 20.48 -22.57
CA GLU A 118 -24.14 20.78 -21.48
C GLU A 118 -24.29 22.30 -21.33
N THR A 119 -25.22 22.86 -22.11
CA THR A 119 -25.78 24.20 -21.92
C THR A 119 -26.61 24.25 -20.65
N TYR A 120 -26.22 25.05 -19.66
CA TYR A 120 -27.09 25.48 -18.57
C TYR A 120 -27.39 26.98 -18.64
N LYS A 121 -28.68 27.28 -18.80
CA LYS A 121 -29.30 28.60 -18.63
C LYS A 121 -29.13 29.06 -17.17
N GLY A 122 -28.69 30.29 -16.99
CA GLY A 122 -28.35 30.85 -15.68
C GLY A 122 -29.49 31.48 -14.91
N ILE A 123 -29.14 32.05 -13.75
CA ILE A 123 -29.83 33.14 -13.08
C ILE A 123 -28.76 34.09 -12.54
N GLY A 124 -28.81 35.35 -12.97
CA GLY A 124 -27.88 36.39 -12.56
C GLY A 124 -28.17 36.96 -11.16
N LYS A 125 -27.12 37.51 -10.56
CA LYS A 125 -27.19 38.66 -9.66
C LYS A 125 -25.82 39.34 -9.60
N ASN A 126 -25.80 40.59 -10.04
CA ASN A 126 -24.71 41.54 -9.84
C ASN A 126 -24.41 41.71 -8.36
N ASN A 127 -23.13 41.84 -8.01
CA ASN A 127 -22.65 42.82 -7.02
C ASN A 127 -21.15 43.07 -7.25
N ASN A 128 -20.82 44.34 -7.49
CA ASN A 128 -19.46 44.89 -7.48
C ASN A 128 -18.82 44.71 -6.10
N TYR A 129 -17.57 44.24 -6.03
CA TYR A 129 -16.65 44.59 -4.96
C TYR A 129 -15.19 44.57 -5.45
N ASP A 130 -14.43 45.51 -4.90
CA ASP A 130 -13.11 46.01 -5.28
C ASP A 130 -11.97 45.01 -5.49
N GLN A 131 -11.10 45.38 -6.43
CA GLN A 131 -9.73 44.88 -6.55
C GLN A 131 -8.90 45.31 -5.33
N SER A 132 -8.56 44.36 -4.47
CA SER A 132 -7.37 44.46 -3.62
C SER A 132 -6.73 43.08 -3.50
N GLN A 133 -5.50 42.96 -4.00
CA GLN A 133 -4.65 41.78 -3.89
C GLN A 133 -4.21 41.61 -2.42
N PRO A 134 -4.41 40.45 -1.78
CA PRO A 134 -3.72 40.15 -0.53
C PRO A 134 -2.48 39.31 -0.81
N THR A 135 -1.30 39.94 -0.74
CA THR A 135 -0.04 39.24 -0.45
C THR A 135 -0.12 38.69 0.98
N VAL A 136 -0.24 37.37 1.14
CA VAL A 136 -0.24 36.73 2.45
C VAL A 136 1.18 36.32 2.82
N SER A 137 1.82 37.15 3.64
CA SER A 137 2.94 36.76 4.48
C SER A 137 2.44 35.88 5.63
N ILE A 138 2.90 34.63 5.69
CA ILE A 138 2.57 33.67 6.75
C ILE A 138 3.25 34.13 8.04
N ALA A 139 2.51 34.84 8.90
CA ALA A 139 2.95 35.23 10.22
C ALA A 139 2.54 34.17 11.26
N THR A 140 3.55 33.58 11.89
CA THR A 140 3.48 32.74 13.09
C THR A 140 2.85 33.48 14.27
N LYS A 141 1.93 32.84 15.01
CA LYS A 141 1.76 33.10 16.44
C LYS A 141 1.39 31.84 17.24
N SER A 142 2.22 31.61 18.26
CA SER A 142 2.19 30.61 19.32
C SER A 142 0.94 30.68 20.20
N HIS A 143 0.42 29.52 20.63
CA HIS A 143 0.29 29.08 22.04
C HIS A 143 -0.76 27.97 22.22
N ARG A 144 -0.33 26.73 22.53
CA ARG A 144 -0.51 26.10 23.85
C ARG A 144 0.02 24.67 23.88
N GLU A 145 0.80 24.45 24.93
CA GLU A 145 1.49 23.26 25.43
C GLU A 145 0.59 22.01 25.49
N PHE A 146 0.78 21.13 24.51
CA PHE A 146 0.81 19.69 24.77
C PHE A 146 2.30 19.33 24.67
N THR A 147 2.80 18.42 25.50
CA THR A 147 4.15 17.85 25.36
C THR A 147 4.25 17.13 24.01
N ARG A 148 4.47 17.90 22.95
CA ARG A 148 4.72 17.42 21.59
C ARG A 148 6.21 17.14 21.52
N GLU A 149 6.56 15.91 21.14
CA GLU A 149 7.85 15.63 20.53
C GLU A 149 8.18 16.78 19.57
N SER A 150 9.40 17.34 19.65
CA SER A 150 9.82 18.44 18.79
C SER A 150 9.63 18.05 17.33
N VAL A 151 8.69 18.69 16.64
CA VAL A 151 8.42 18.44 15.21
C VAL A 151 9.69 18.75 14.44
N LEU A 152 10.13 17.80 13.61
CA LEU A 152 11.34 17.97 12.80
C LEU A 152 11.14 19.10 11.78
N GLY A 153 12.16 19.95 11.64
CA GLY A 153 12.12 21.14 10.79
C GLY A 153 13.26 21.16 9.77
N CYS A 154 13.44 22.29 9.10
CA CYS A 154 14.51 22.46 8.11
C CYS A 154 15.91 22.19 8.65
N SER A 155 16.22 22.65 9.87
CA SER A 155 17.50 22.38 10.52
C SER A 155 17.79 20.88 10.73
N SER A 156 16.75 20.05 10.76
CA SER A 156 16.89 18.60 10.89
C SER A 156 17.34 17.95 9.58
N ILE A 157 17.13 18.61 8.43
CA ILE A 157 17.48 18.06 7.11
C ILE A 157 18.72 18.71 6.48
N ASP A 158 19.30 19.75 7.09
CA ASP A 158 20.50 20.42 6.56
C ASP A 158 21.74 19.51 6.53
N ASN A 159 21.86 18.59 7.50
CA ASN A 159 23.03 17.72 7.68
C ASN A 159 22.67 16.22 7.65
N VAL A 160 21.80 15.81 6.71
CA VAL A 160 21.45 14.39 6.55
C VAL A 160 22.58 13.58 5.93
N THR A 161 22.65 12.30 6.29
CA THR A 161 23.58 11.33 5.70
C THR A 161 22.80 10.17 5.05
N ASN A 162 23.51 9.32 4.29
CA ASN A 162 22.93 8.13 3.63
C ASN A 162 21.68 8.43 2.79
N VAL A 163 21.71 9.54 2.05
CA VAL A 163 20.61 9.91 1.16
C VAL A 163 20.55 8.93 0.00
N GLN A 164 19.43 8.21 -0.10
CA GLN A 164 19.21 7.21 -1.14
C GLN A 164 17.82 7.43 -1.75
N TYR A 165 17.76 7.58 -3.07
CA TYR A 165 16.50 7.59 -3.79
C TYR A 165 15.78 6.23 -3.64
N LEU A 166 14.50 6.27 -3.24
CA LEU A 166 13.68 5.07 -3.08
C LEU A 166 12.69 4.88 -4.23
N GLY A 167 12.22 5.97 -4.82
CA GLY A 167 11.25 5.95 -5.91
C GLY A 167 10.56 7.28 -6.10
N SER A 168 9.87 7.42 -7.23
CA SER A 168 8.98 8.54 -7.48
C SER A 168 7.70 8.08 -8.15
N GLY A 169 6.63 8.84 -7.90
CA GLY A 169 5.32 8.65 -8.51
C GLY A 169 5.01 9.73 -9.53
N TYR A 170 3.73 9.99 -9.75
CA TYR A 170 3.28 11.05 -10.66
C TYR A 170 3.70 12.46 -10.19
N THR A 171 3.81 12.67 -8.88
CA THR A 171 4.01 14.00 -8.29
C THR A 171 5.19 14.08 -7.33
N LYS A 172 5.52 13.00 -6.63
CA LYS A 172 6.44 13.04 -5.49
C LYS A 172 7.63 12.14 -5.71
N ALA A 173 8.80 12.59 -5.29
CA ALA A 173 9.99 11.79 -5.15
C ALA A 173 10.23 11.49 -3.66
N VAL A 174 10.67 10.27 -3.38
CA VAL A 174 10.90 9.77 -2.02
C VAL A 174 12.37 9.36 -1.87
N TYR A 175 13.00 9.89 -0.82
CA TYR A 175 14.38 9.59 -0.48
C TYR A 175 14.45 9.02 0.94
N LYS A 176 15.22 7.96 1.13
CA LYS A 176 15.69 7.55 2.45
C LYS A 176 16.78 8.53 2.88
N ALA A 177 16.75 8.96 4.12
CA ALA A 177 17.82 9.73 4.74
C ALA A 177 18.04 9.26 6.18
N THR A 178 19.25 9.46 6.70
CA THR A 178 19.57 9.22 8.11
C THR A 178 19.78 10.56 8.82
N LEU A 179 18.91 10.85 9.79
CA LEU A 179 19.01 11.99 10.69
C LEU A 179 19.81 11.60 11.93
N ASN A 180 20.57 12.55 12.49
CA ASN A 180 21.32 12.35 13.75
C ASN A 180 22.13 11.03 13.79
N SER A 181 22.70 10.63 12.65
CA SER A 181 23.52 9.41 12.44
C SER A 181 22.82 8.05 12.58
N SER A 182 21.64 7.93 13.18
CA SER A 182 20.98 6.63 13.39
C SER A 182 19.51 6.57 13.01
N PHE A 183 18.83 7.71 12.90
CA PHE A 183 17.39 7.75 12.71
C PHE A 183 17.04 7.79 11.22
N SER A 184 16.62 6.65 10.67
CA SER A 184 16.24 6.56 9.26
C SER A 184 14.82 7.08 9.02
N VAL A 185 14.67 7.97 8.06
CA VAL A 185 13.40 8.61 7.67
C VAL A 185 13.20 8.54 6.16
N ALA A 186 11.96 8.77 5.73
CA ALA A 186 11.63 9.04 4.34
C ALA A 186 11.37 10.55 4.16
N LEU A 187 12.05 11.16 3.20
CA LEU A 187 11.86 12.54 2.76
C LEU A 187 11.02 12.52 1.48
N LYS A 188 9.85 13.16 1.51
CA LYS A 188 8.95 13.28 0.36
C LYS A 188 8.93 14.73 -0.12
N SER A 189 9.26 14.95 -1.38
CA SER A 189 9.26 16.27 -2.03
C SER A 189 8.64 16.17 -3.42
N VAL A 190 8.31 17.31 -4.04
CA VAL A 190 7.78 17.32 -5.42
C VAL A 190 8.85 16.79 -6.38
N ASP A 191 8.48 15.86 -7.24
CA ASP A 191 9.33 15.38 -8.32
C ASP A 191 9.24 16.33 -9.52
N PHE A 192 10.34 17.03 -9.81
CA PHE A 192 10.44 17.94 -10.95
C PHE A 192 10.35 17.22 -12.30
N GLY A 193 10.80 15.96 -12.38
CA GLY A 193 10.61 15.09 -13.55
C GLY A 193 9.31 14.27 -13.47
N GLY A 194 8.46 14.55 -12.48
CA GLY A 194 7.18 13.88 -12.33
C GLY A 194 6.18 14.33 -13.39
N HIS A 195 5.25 13.43 -13.73
CA HIS A 195 4.22 13.65 -14.75
C HIS A 195 3.39 14.92 -14.49
N ASP A 196 3.04 15.20 -13.23
CA ASP A 196 2.25 16.39 -12.89
C ASP A 196 3.03 17.69 -13.17
N MET A 197 4.33 17.70 -12.87
CA MET A 197 5.20 18.84 -13.14
C MET A 197 5.39 19.02 -14.64
N GLU A 198 5.79 17.97 -15.35
CA GLU A 198 6.02 18.02 -16.80
C GLU A 198 4.77 18.45 -17.57
N ASN A 199 3.62 17.84 -17.28
CA ASN A 199 2.36 18.17 -17.95
C ASN A 199 1.89 19.59 -17.62
N CYS A 200 1.99 20.02 -16.35
CA CYS A 200 1.61 21.36 -15.96
C CYS A 200 2.51 22.40 -16.63
N VAL A 201 3.83 22.22 -16.59
CA VAL A 201 4.80 23.16 -17.18
C VAL A 201 4.62 23.23 -18.70
N LYS A 202 4.43 22.09 -19.37
CA LYS A 202 4.13 22.03 -20.80
C LYS A 202 2.86 22.80 -21.15
N LYS A 203 1.83 22.75 -20.28
CA LYS A 203 0.54 23.41 -20.52
C LYS A 203 0.56 24.91 -20.22
N TYR A 204 1.20 25.32 -19.12
CA TYR A 204 1.06 26.66 -18.55
C TYR A 204 2.34 27.51 -18.60
N GLY A 205 3.50 26.90 -18.84
CA GLY A 205 4.79 27.59 -18.98
C GLY A 205 5.33 28.24 -17.69
N SER A 206 4.83 27.85 -16.51
CA SER A 206 5.26 28.39 -15.21
C SER A 206 5.70 27.27 -14.26
N SER A 207 7.02 27.08 -14.11
CA SER A 207 7.57 26.08 -13.18
C SER A 207 7.20 26.36 -11.73
N THR A 208 7.25 27.63 -11.31
CA THR A 208 6.93 28.05 -9.94
C THR A 208 5.47 27.81 -9.59
N ASP A 209 4.52 28.16 -10.47
CA ASP A 209 3.10 27.95 -10.18
C ASP A 209 2.72 26.47 -10.27
N CYS A 210 3.31 25.72 -11.20
CA CYS A 210 3.13 24.27 -11.29
C CYS A 210 3.70 23.55 -10.07
N TYR A 211 4.85 24.00 -9.55
CA TYR A 211 5.39 23.50 -8.30
C TYR A 211 4.43 23.75 -7.14
N LYS A 212 3.90 24.97 -7.01
CA LYS A 212 2.90 25.30 -5.97
C LYS A 212 1.69 24.38 -6.05
N LEU A 213 1.14 24.20 -7.25
CA LEU A 213 0.02 23.30 -7.49
C LEU A 213 0.35 21.85 -7.08
N ALA A 214 1.49 21.31 -7.51
CA ALA A 214 1.95 19.97 -7.15
C ALA A 214 2.22 19.83 -5.65
N SER A 215 2.77 20.87 -5.00
CA SER A 215 3.11 20.86 -3.58
C SER A 215 1.89 20.66 -2.68
N PHE A 216 0.69 21.08 -3.11
CA PHE A 216 -0.54 20.85 -2.35
C PHE A 216 -0.88 19.37 -2.16
N LYS A 217 -0.40 18.46 -3.03
CA LYS A 217 -0.50 17.01 -2.77
C LYS A 217 0.22 16.62 -1.48
N ILE A 218 1.45 17.11 -1.30
CA ILE A 218 2.26 16.86 -0.12
C ILE A 218 1.64 17.55 1.10
N VAL A 219 1.18 18.80 0.95
CA VAL A 219 0.56 19.55 2.05
C VAL A 219 -0.77 18.91 2.50
N LYS A 220 -1.58 18.42 1.57
CA LYS A 220 -2.80 17.66 1.89
C LYS A 220 -2.46 16.37 2.62
N GLU A 221 -1.51 15.60 2.11
CA GLU A 221 -1.05 14.35 2.74
C GLU A 221 -0.57 14.58 4.17
N MET A 222 0.28 15.60 4.41
CA MET A 222 0.74 15.99 5.74
C MET A 222 -0.42 16.39 6.65
N THR A 223 -1.33 17.22 6.14
CA THR A 223 -2.52 17.68 6.89
C THR A 223 -3.39 16.49 7.30
N LEU A 224 -3.58 15.50 6.43
CA LEU A 224 -4.34 14.31 6.73
C LEU A 224 -3.62 13.41 7.75
N MET A 225 -2.29 13.20 7.63
CA MET A 225 -1.52 12.45 8.63
C MET A 225 -1.59 13.08 10.03
N GLU A 226 -1.55 14.41 10.13
CA GLU A 226 -1.68 15.10 11.43
C GLU A 226 -3.06 14.89 12.07
N ARG A 227 -4.11 14.76 11.25
CA ARG A 227 -5.51 14.69 11.67
C ARG A 227 -6.00 13.26 11.88
N LEU A 228 -5.46 12.33 11.10
CA LEU A 228 -5.79 10.91 11.10
C LEU A 228 -4.67 10.14 11.81
N GLN A 229 -4.66 10.19 13.14
CA GLN A 229 -3.65 9.53 13.96
C GLN A 229 -4.09 8.11 14.30
N HIS A 230 -3.44 7.13 13.67
CA HIS A 230 -3.72 5.71 13.87
C HIS A 230 -2.45 4.87 13.66
N PRO A 231 -2.25 3.73 14.37
CA PRO A 231 -1.05 2.90 14.22
C PRO A 231 -0.80 2.38 12.80
N ASN A 232 -1.85 2.28 11.98
CA ASN A 232 -1.81 1.85 10.59
C ASN A 232 -1.80 3.03 9.58
N ILE A 233 -1.51 4.25 10.04
CA ILE A 233 -1.21 5.42 9.20
C ILE A 233 0.26 5.78 9.44
N LEU A 234 1.00 6.07 8.36
CA LEU A 234 2.41 6.40 8.45
C LEU A 234 2.63 7.63 9.34
N LYS A 235 3.63 7.61 10.23
CA LYS A 235 3.89 8.74 11.13
C LYS A 235 4.59 9.89 10.38
N LEU A 236 4.02 11.09 10.48
CA LEU A 236 4.68 12.35 10.12
C LEU A 236 5.54 12.82 11.29
N TYR A 237 6.85 12.96 11.09
CA TYR A 237 7.76 13.51 12.10
C TYR A 237 7.92 15.02 12.00
N GLY A 238 7.71 15.57 10.81
CA GLY A 238 7.77 17.00 10.59
C GLY A 238 7.88 17.36 9.11
N TYR A 239 8.25 18.59 8.84
CA TYR A 239 8.31 19.12 7.48
C TYR A 239 9.28 20.31 7.41
N CYS A 240 9.72 20.62 6.19
CA CYS A 240 10.54 21.77 5.91
C CYS A 240 9.99 22.57 4.74
N TYR A 241 9.95 23.89 4.91
CA TYR A 241 9.68 24.88 3.87
C TYR A 241 10.98 25.66 3.63
N GLN A 242 11.62 25.49 2.46
CA GLN A 242 12.85 26.23 2.09
C GLN A 242 12.59 27.17 0.93
N ASP A 243 13.15 28.37 1.01
CA ASP A 243 13.26 29.26 -0.13
C ASP A 243 14.51 28.86 -0.93
N ASN A 244 14.32 28.26 -2.12
CA ASN A 244 15.42 27.88 -3.00
C ASN A 244 15.56 28.89 -4.14
N ASN A 245 16.78 29.11 -4.63
CA ASN A 245 17.08 30.12 -5.66
C ASN A 245 16.28 29.95 -6.95
N ASP A 246 15.85 28.71 -7.27
CA ASP A 246 15.08 28.39 -8.48
C ASP A 246 13.55 28.48 -8.27
N ILE A 247 13.06 28.15 -7.07
CA ILE A 247 11.63 28.12 -6.73
C ILE A 247 11.43 28.53 -5.28
N LYS A 248 10.64 29.59 -5.09
CA LYS A 248 10.19 30.04 -3.78
C LYS A 248 9.28 29.00 -3.14
N ASP A 249 9.56 28.68 -1.87
CA ASP A 249 8.75 27.81 -0.99
C ASP A 249 8.72 26.32 -1.38
N THR A 250 9.89 25.67 -1.41
CA THR A 250 9.98 24.21 -1.55
C THR A 250 9.51 23.47 -0.29
N VAL A 251 8.68 22.44 -0.45
CA VAL A 251 8.09 21.65 0.63
C VAL A 251 8.66 20.24 0.65
N THR A 252 9.18 19.84 1.82
CA THR A 252 9.62 18.46 2.09
C THR A 252 8.93 17.92 3.34
N ALA A 253 8.22 16.79 3.22
CA ALA A 253 7.66 16.06 4.36
C ALA A 253 8.67 15.04 4.89
N ILE A 254 8.77 14.91 6.22
CA ILE A 254 9.67 13.98 6.92
C ILE A 254 8.80 12.92 7.59
N THR A 255 8.80 11.70 7.07
CA THR A 255 7.94 10.61 7.53
C THR A 255 8.72 9.39 8.01
N GLU A 256 8.02 8.51 8.72
CA GLU A 256 8.48 7.15 9.02
C GLU A 256 8.90 6.42 7.75
N LEU A 257 10.00 5.67 7.84
CA LEU A 257 10.50 4.85 6.75
C LEU A 257 9.87 3.46 6.84
N GLY A 258 9.17 3.05 5.78
CA GLY A 258 8.63 1.69 5.63
C GLY A 258 9.19 0.98 4.42
N SER A 259 9.10 -0.35 4.42
CA SER A 259 9.44 -1.17 3.26
C SER A 259 8.21 -1.34 2.35
N PRO A 260 8.35 -1.22 1.02
CA PRO A 260 7.25 -1.45 0.09
C PRO A 260 6.60 -2.84 0.26
N LEU A 261 5.30 -2.94 -0.01
CA LEU A 261 4.62 -4.23 -0.11
C LEU A 261 4.82 -4.85 -1.49
N GLU A 262 5.52 -5.97 -1.53
CA GLU A 262 5.68 -6.77 -2.74
C GLU A 262 4.84 -8.05 -2.67
N MET A 263 3.82 -8.16 -3.52
CA MET A 263 2.85 -9.27 -3.45
C MET A 263 3.50 -10.66 -3.55
N ILE A 264 4.51 -10.81 -4.41
CA ILE A 264 5.26 -12.07 -4.56
C ILE A 264 5.95 -12.44 -3.25
N GLN A 265 6.61 -11.47 -2.60
CA GLN A 265 7.25 -11.70 -1.30
C GLN A 265 6.20 -12.04 -0.24
N LEU A 266 5.08 -11.33 -0.20
CA LEU A 266 4.00 -11.60 0.75
C LEU A 266 3.47 -13.04 0.64
N LEU A 267 3.24 -13.54 -0.57
CA LEU A 267 2.78 -14.91 -0.79
C LEU A 267 3.79 -15.98 -0.32
N GLN A 268 5.07 -15.62 -0.20
CA GLN A 268 6.13 -16.48 0.33
C GLN A 268 6.32 -16.36 1.84
N THR A 269 5.67 -15.39 2.50
CA THR A 269 5.72 -15.25 3.96
C THR A 269 4.78 -16.23 4.67
N PRO A 270 5.12 -16.63 5.92
CA PRO A 270 4.26 -17.43 6.77
C PRO A 270 2.83 -16.87 6.86
N TRP A 271 1.85 -17.76 6.94
CA TRP A 271 0.43 -17.36 6.99
C TRP A 271 0.13 -16.36 8.12
N GLU A 272 0.75 -16.54 9.27
CA GLU A 272 0.62 -15.67 10.43
C GLU A 272 0.99 -14.19 10.13
N GLU A 273 2.05 -13.95 9.35
CA GLU A 273 2.44 -12.59 8.93
C GLU A 273 1.48 -12.02 7.89
N ARG A 274 1.01 -12.84 6.95
CA ARG A 274 -0.04 -12.43 5.99
C ARG A 274 -1.33 -12.06 6.70
N PHE A 275 -1.71 -12.82 7.72
CA PHE A 275 -2.87 -12.53 8.54
C PHE A 275 -2.70 -11.21 9.31
N ARG A 276 -1.50 -10.93 9.84
CA ARG A 276 -1.17 -9.63 10.49
C ARG A 276 -1.42 -8.45 9.57
N ILE A 277 -1.06 -8.59 8.29
CA ILE A 277 -1.27 -7.55 7.26
C ILE A 277 -2.76 -7.31 7.04
N CYS A 278 -3.56 -8.38 6.86
CA CYS A 278 -5.01 -8.25 6.70
C CYS A 278 -5.68 -7.64 7.92
N LEU A 279 -5.28 -8.02 9.12
CA LEU A 279 -5.80 -7.46 10.37
C LEU A 279 -5.42 -5.98 10.52
N SER A 280 -4.17 -5.63 10.22
CA SER A 280 -3.68 -4.24 10.21
C SER A 280 -4.48 -3.37 9.25
N LEU A 281 -4.75 -3.88 8.04
CA LEU A 281 -5.60 -3.20 7.06
C LEU A 281 -7.02 -3.05 7.59
N MET A 282 -7.62 -4.09 8.18
CA MET A 282 -8.99 -3.98 8.69
C MET A 282 -9.12 -2.97 9.82
N ARG A 283 -8.17 -2.93 10.76
CA ARG A 283 -8.12 -1.92 11.83
C ARG A 283 -8.02 -0.50 11.26
N LEU A 284 -7.19 -0.31 10.21
CA LEU A 284 -7.14 0.95 9.48
C LEU A 284 -8.50 1.32 8.89
N LEU A 285 -9.14 0.42 8.17
CA LEU A 285 -10.39 0.76 7.47
C LEU A 285 -11.55 1.01 8.44
N GLN A 286 -11.61 0.30 9.57
CA GLN A 286 -12.56 0.60 10.63
C GLN A 286 -12.34 2.01 11.19
N TYR A 287 -11.09 2.39 11.44
CA TYR A 287 -10.76 3.74 11.88
C TYR A 287 -11.15 4.81 10.83
N LEU A 288 -10.89 4.55 9.56
CA LEU A 288 -11.25 5.46 8.46
C LEU A 288 -12.76 5.64 8.30
N ALA A 289 -13.55 4.57 8.49
CA ALA A 289 -15.01 4.63 8.46
C ALA A 289 -15.57 5.52 9.59
N HIS A 290 -14.90 5.55 10.74
CA HIS A 290 -15.30 6.30 11.93
C HIS A 290 -14.38 7.49 12.24
N SER A 291 -13.69 8.02 11.22
CA SER A 291 -12.65 9.01 11.44
C SER A 291 -13.22 10.33 12.00
N PRO A 292 -12.41 11.13 12.72
CA PRO A 292 -12.85 12.44 13.23
C PRO A 292 -13.19 13.45 12.11
N LEU A 293 -12.86 13.15 10.85
CA LEU A 293 -13.17 13.99 9.69
C LEU A 293 -14.46 13.55 8.96
N GLY A 294 -15.08 12.45 9.39
CA GLY A 294 -16.09 11.72 8.63
C GLY A 294 -15.53 10.42 8.01
N SER A 295 -16.38 9.64 7.37
CA SER A 295 -15.97 8.39 6.70
C SER A 295 -15.02 8.70 5.54
N VAL A 296 -13.79 8.20 5.63
CA VAL A 296 -12.73 8.46 4.64
C VAL A 296 -12.68 7.34 3.61
N THR A 297 -12.74 7.69 2.32
CA THR A 297 -12.42 6.79 1.22
C THR A 297 -10.98 6.98 0.74
N LEU A 298 -10.30 5.87 0.43
CA LEU A 298 -9.01 5.88 -0.25
C LEU A 298 -9.26 5.71 -1.75
N LEU A 299 -9.28 6.80 -2.51
CA LEU A 299 -9.57 6.74 -3.95
C LEU A 299 -8.48 5.99 -4.72
N ASP A 300 -7.24 6.08 -4.27
CA ASP A 300 -6.12 5.30 -4.78
C ASP A 300 -5.79 4.09 -3.89
N PHE A 301 -6.70 3.11 -3.83
CA PHE A 301 -6.50 1.90 -3.05
C PHE A 301 -5.73 0.85 -3.85
N ARG A 302 -4.40 0.84 -3.77
CA ARG A 302 -3.53 -0.18 -4.38
C ARG A 302 -2.50 -0.69 -3.37
N PRO A 303 -2.00 -1.93 -3.49
CA PRO A 303 -0.95 -2.44 -2.59
C PRO A 303 0.27 -1.52 -2.47
N ARG A 304 0.65 -0.81 -3.55
CA ARG A 304 1.76 0.14 -3.59
C ARG A 304 1.55 1.38 -2.71
N GLN A 305 0.32 1.67 -2.28
CA GLN A 305 -0.01 2.78 -1.38
C GLN A 305 0.09 2.43 0.11
N PHE A 306 0.63 1.25 0.40
CA PHE A 306 0.90 0.77 1.74
C PHE A 306 2.36 0.30 1.87
N VAL A 307 2.89 0.42 3.08
CA VAL A 307 4.23 -0.02 3.46
C VAL A 307 4.16 -0.87 4.71
N LEU A 308 5.21 -1.66 4.97
CA LEU A 308 5.40 -2.35 6.23
C LEU A 308 6.39 -1.59 7.11
N VAL A 309 6.03 -1.42 8.37
CA VAL A 309 6.95 -0.98 9.42
C VAL A 309 6.88 -1.97 10.57
N GLY A 310 7.98 -2.70 10.81
CA GLY A 310 8.02 -3.74 11.84
C GLY A 310 6.95 -4.84 11.67
N GLY A 311 6.64 -5.20 10.42
CA GLY A 311 5.58 -6.17 10.06
C GLY A 311 4.15 -5.64 10.13
N VAL A 312 3.94 -4.36 10.49
CA VAL A 312 2.63 -3.73 10.52
C VAL A 312 2.38 -2.98 9.22
N LEU A 313 1.24 -3.22 8.58
CA LEU A 313 0.82 -2.48 7.38
C LEU A 313 0.40 -1.07 7.75
N LYS A 314 0.90 -0.08 7.01
CA LYS A 314 0.53 1.34 7.14
C LYS A 314 0.23 1.95 5.78
N VAL A 315 -0.80 2.78 5.69
CA VAL A 315 -1.04 3.62 4.51
C VAL A 315 -0.02 4.76 4.48
N THR A 316 0.58 5.00 3.31
CA THR A 316 1.60 6.04 3.12
C THR A 316 1.13 7.19 2.23
N ASP A 317 0.17 6.96 1.34
CA ASP A 317 -0.31 7.95 0.38
C ASP A 317 -1.76 8.34 0.69
N LEU A 318 -1.96 9.57 1.11
CA LEU A 318 -3.26 10.12 1.56
C LEU A 318 -3.70 11.35 0.76
N ASP A 319 -2.94 11.77 -0.24
CA ASP A 319 -3.27 12.95 -1.05
C ASP A 319 -4.54 12.75 -1.90
N ASP A 320 -4.85 11.51 -2.28
CA ASP A 320 -6.10 11.13 -2.96
C ASP A 320 -7.23 10.68 -2.01
N ALA A 321 -7.07 10.82 -0.69
CA ALA A 321 -8.15 10.51 0.25
C ALA A 321 -9.25 11.60 0.21
N SER A 322 -10.51 11.17 0.41
CA SER A 322 -11.67 12.06 0.52
C SER A 322 -12.58 11.65 1.68
N VAL A 323 -13.26 12.63 2.28
CA VAL A 323 -14.27 12.46 3.34
C VAL A 323 -15.70 12.67 2.84
N GLU A 324 -15.86 13.03 1.57
CA GLU A 324 -17.17 13.32 1.00
C GLU A 324 -17.91 12.03 0.67
N GLU A 325 -19.14 11.94 1.17
CA GLU A 325 -20.09 10.92 0.78
C GLU A 325 -20.76 11.36 -0.53
N THR A 326 -20.94 10.42 -1.45
CA THR A 326 -21.51 10.69 -2.76
C THR A 326 -22.97 11.17 -2.62
N PRO A 327 -23.32 12.36 -3.15
CA PRO A 327 -24.71 12.81 -3.20
C PRO A 327 -25.56 11.92 -4.10
N CYS A 328 -26.84 11.75 -3.78
CA CYS A 328 -27.76 10.97 -4.58
C CYS A 328 -29.19 11.51 -4.51
N SER A 329 -29.98 11.21 -5.54
CA SER A 329 -31.43 11.33 -5.51
C SER A 329 -32.09 9.96 -5.29
N PRO A 330 -33.17 9.86 -4.49
CA PRO A 330 -33.97 8.64 -4.41
C PRO A 330 -34.52 8.18 -5.77
N SER A 331 -34.62 9.09 -6.74
CA SER A 331 -35.09 8.81 -8.10
C SER A 331 -34.01 8.31 -9.06
N SER A 332 -32.73 8.27 -8.65
CA SER A 332 -31.60 7.88 -9.50
C SER A 332 -30.71 6.84 -8.79
N PRO A 333 -31.06 5.54 -8.87
CA PRO A 333 -30.27 4.47 -8.26
C PRO A 333 -28.83 4.38 -8.77
N SER A 334 -28.57 4.87 -9.99
CA SER A 334 -27.23 4.93 -10.58
C SER A 334 -26.27 5.87 -9.83
N ASP A 335 -26.78 6.83 -9.05
CA ASP A 335 -25.94 7.76 -8.29
C ASP A 335 -25.04 7.02 -7.29
N CYS A 336 -25.56 5.91 -6.73
CA CYS A 336 -24.92 5.06 -5.74
C CYS A 336 -24.39 3.74 -6.30
N LEU A 337 -24.19 3.67 -7.62
CA LEU A 337 -23.55 2.54 -8.26
C LEU A 337 -22.03 2.58 -8.01
N MET A 338 -21.50 1.50 -7.45
CA MET A 338 -20.08 1.22 -7.37
C MET A 338 -19.71 0.15 -8.41
N GLU A 339 -18.91 0.55 -9.37
CA GLU A 339 -18.42 -0.35 -10.41
C GLU A 339 -17.00 -0.82 -10.10
N PHE A 340 -16.81 -2.14 -10.16
CA PHE A 340 -15.51 -2.78 -10.07
C PHE A 340 -15.33 -3.74 -11.25
N PRO A 341 -14.09 -4.08 -11.64
CA PRO A 341 -13.85 -4.87 -12.86
C PRO A 341 -14.57 -6.23 -12.93
N ALA A 342 -14.94 -6.80 -11.78
CA ALA A 342 -15.59 -8.12 -11.72
C ALA A 342 -17.02 -8.06 -11.16
N ARG A 343 -17.43 -6.98 -10.50
CA ARG A 343 -18.69 -6.89 -9.75
C ARG A 343 -19.15 -5.45 -9.62
N ASN A 344 -20.47 -5.28 -9.58
CA ASN A 344 -21.11 -3.98 -9.35
C ASN A 344 -22.00 -4.07 -8.12
N PHE A 345 -22.07 -2.98 -7.36
CA PHE A 345 -22.91 -2.88 -6.17
C PHE A 345 -23.68 -1.57 -6.20
N THR A 346 -24.97 -1.63 -5.89
CA THR A 346 -25.80 -0.42 -5.76
C THR A 346 -26.17 -0.25 -4.29
N LEU A 347 -25.76 0.87 -3.70
CA LEU A 347 -26.06 1.19 -2.32
C LEU A 347 -27.37 2.00 -2.20
N PRO A 348 -28.06 1.94 -1.03
CA PRO A 348 -29.24 2.76 -0.81
C PRO A 348 -28.88 4.25 -0.72
N CYS A 349 -29.79 5.07 -1.27
CA CYS A 349 -29.73 6.52 -1.09
C CYS A 349 -30.51 6.91 0.17
N HIS A 350 -29.84 7.50 1.16
CA HIS A 350 -30.44 7.96 2.41
C HIS A 350 -30.15 9.44 2.63
N LYS A 351 -31.21 10.25 2.82
CA LYS A 351 -31.11 11.71 3.05
C LYS A 351 -30.23 12.43 2.01
N GLY A 352 -30.35 12.01 0.75
CA GLY A 352 -29.60 12.59 -0.37
C GLY A 352 -28.14 12.18 -0.46
N ARG A 353 -27.71 11.12 0.25
CA ARG A 353 -26.35 10.57 0.21
C ARG A 353 -26.35 9.05 0.10
N CYS A 354 -25.37 8.51 -0.62
CA CYS A 354 -25.17 7.08 -0.71
C CYS A 354 -24.66 6.55 0.63
N GLU A 355 -25.44 5.71 1.28
CA GLU A 355 -25.15 5.27 2.65
C GLU A 355 -23.91 4.37 2.68
N GLY A 356 -22.86 4.81 3.37
CA GLY A 356 -21.64 4.04 3.61
C GLY A 356 -20.78 3.80 2.36
N ILE A 357 -20.88 4.63 1.32
CA ILE A 357 -20.16 4.36 0.05
C ILE A 357 -18.64 4.36 0.23
N ASN A 358 -18.13 5.23 1.10
CA ASN A 358 -16.70 5.35 1.39
C ASN A 358 -16.16 4.09 2.07
N GLU A 359 -16.87 3.62 3.10
CA GLU A 359 -16.57 2.40 3.83
C GLU A 359 -16.62 1.18 2.90
N LYS A 360 -17.71 1.00 2.17
CA LYS A 360 -17.94 -0.16 1.31
C LYS A 360 -16.92 -0.24 0.17
N ARG A 361 -16.53 0.91 -0.41
CA ARG A 361 -15.46 0.97 -1.42
C ARG A 361 -14.12 0.50 -0.86
N ASN A 362 -13.76 0.94 0.35
CA ASN A 362 -12.54 0.52 1.01
C ASN A 362 -12.54 -0.99 1.32
N ILE A 363 -13.65 -1.52 1.87
CA ILE A 363 -13.79 -2.96 2.16
C ILE A 363 -13.63 -3.81 0.91
N TYR A 364 -14.33 -3.44 -0.19
CA TYR A 364 -14.25 -4.23 -1.42
C TYR A 364 -12.83 -4.23 -2.00
N ASN A 365 -12.14 -3.09 -1.94
CA ASN A 365 -10.74 -3.02 -2.38
C ASN A 365 -9.81 -3.85 -1.46
N ALA A 366 -10.05 -3.88 -0.15
CA ALA A 366 -9.32 -4.78 0.76
C ALA A 366 -9.56 -6.25 0.42
N TYR A 367 -10.81 -6.62 0.12
CA TYR A 367 -11.15 -7.95 -0.37
C TYR A 367 -10.35 -8.28 -1.63
N ARG A 368 -10.49 -7.43 -2.67
CA ARG A 368 -9.95 -7.67 -4.01
C ARG A 368 -8.42 -7.74 -4.02
N PHE A 369 -7.74 -6.87 -3.28
CA PHE A 369 -6.27 -6.77 -3.35
C PHE A 369 -5.55 -7.58 -2.27
N PHE A 370 -6.20 -7.89 -1.14
CA PHE A 370 -5.54 -8.52 0.00
C PHE A 370 -6.23 -9.81 0.43
N PHE A 371 -7.51 -9.76 0.83
CA PHE A 371 -8.11 -10.87 1.56
C PHE A 371 -8.23 -12.16 0.73
N THR A 372 -8.55 -12.04 -0.56
CA THR A 372 -8.62 -13.18 -1.49
C THR A 372 -7.30 -13.96 -1.57
N TYR A 373 -6.16 -13.28 -1.48
CA TYR A 373 -4.83 -13.87 -1.67
C TYR A 373 -4.14 -14.20 -0.35
N LEU A 374 -4.35 -13.40 0.69
CA LEU A 374 -3.55 -13.47 1.90
C LEU A 374 -4.20 -14.31 3.00
N LEU A 375 -5.54 -14.33 3.10
CA LEU A 375 -6.25 -15.06 4.16
C LEU A 375 -6.30 -16.58 3.97
N PRO A 376 -6.73 -17.14 2.82
CA PRO A 376 -7.04 -18.57 2.74
C PRO A 376 -5.82 -19.47 2.51
N HIS A 377 -4.81 -18.98 1.77
CA HIS A 377 -3.67 -19.80 1.36
C HIS A 377 -2.82 -20.23 2.56
N SER A 378 -2.59 -21.54 2.70
CA SER A 378 -1.84 -22.19 3.79
C SER A 378 -2.27 -21.81 5.22
N ALA A 379 -3.51 -21.37 5.40
CA ALA A 379 -4.10 -21.19 6.72
C ALA A 379 -4.29 -22.54 7.43
N PRO A 380 -4.20 -22.59 8.78
CA PRO A 380 -4.59 -23.74 9.57
C PRO A 380 -5.98 -24.23 9.19
N SER A 381 -6.14 -25.55 9.00
CA SER A 381 -7.37 -26.15 8.47
C SER A 381 -8.61 -25.81 9.31
N ALA A 382 -8.47 -25.78 10.64
CA ALA A 382 -9.53 -25.42 11.57
C ALA A 382 -10.02 -23.96 11.45
N LEU A 383 -9.20 -23.05 10.90
CA LEU A 383 -9.56 -21.64 10.70
C LEU A 383 -10.21 -21.37 9.34
N ARG A 384 -10.03 -22.27 8.36
CA ARG A 384 -10.52 -22.08 6.99
C ARG A 384 -12.01 -21.70 6.89
N PRO A 385 -12.95 -22.37 7.59
CA PRO A 385 -14.36 -22.01 7.47
C PRO A 385 -14.65 -20.56 7.89
N LEU A 386 -13.95 -20.04 8.90
CA LEU A 386 -14.11 -18.66 9.36
C LEU A 386 -13.48 -17.68 8.38
N LEU A 387 -12.31 -18.02 7.82
CA LEU A 387 -11.62 -17.21 6.81
C LEU A 387 -12.43 -17.12 5.51
N ASP A 388 -12.97 -18.25 5.04
CA ASP A 388 -13.81 -18.30 3.83
C ASP A 388 -15.07 -17.46 4.02
N LYS A 389 -15.67 -17.48 5.21
CA LYS A 389 -16.80 -16.61 5.55
C LYS A 389 -16.41 -15.13 5.47
N ILE A 390 -15.26 -14.74 6.00
CA ILE A 390 -14.75 -13.36 5.93
C ILE A 390 -14.53 -12.93 4.48
N VAL A 391 -13.84 -13.75 3.69
CA VAL A 391 -13.55 -13.46 2.27
C VAL A 391 -14.85 -13.34 1.48
N ASN A 392 -15.81 -14.24 1.66
CA ASN A 392 -17.08 -14.20 0.94
C ASN A 392 -17.93 -13.01 1.37
N SER A 393 -18.09 -12.75 2.67
CA SER A 393 -18.92 -11.64 3.15
C SER A 393 -18.37 -10.27 2.77
N THR A 394 -17.05 -10.11 2.70
CA THR A 394 -16.42 -8.87 2.21
C THR A 394 -16.49 -8.76 0.67
N GLY A 395 -16.35 -9.88 -0.05
CA GLY A 395 -16.47 -9.91 -1.51
C GLY A 395 -17.89 -9.65 -2.02
N GLU A 396 -18.91 -10.03 -1.26
CA GLU A 396 -20.32 -9.73 -1.54
C GLU A 396 -20.81 -8.44 -0.84
N LEU A 397 -19.92 -7.71 -0.15
CA LEU A 397 -20.22 -6.50 0.63
C LEU A 397 -21.35 -6.64 1.67
N MET A 398 -21.59 -7.86 2.14
CA MET A 398 -22.58 -8.19 3.17
C MET A 398 -22.21 -7.64 4.54
N TRP A 399 -20.92 -7.42 4.80
CA TRP A 399 -20.40 -6.89 6.06
C TRP A 399 -19.84 -5.47 5.91
N GLY A 400 -19.92 -4.69 6.99
CA GLY A 400 -19.18 -3.45 7.18
C GLY A 400 -17.79 -3.72 7.78
N THR A 401 -17.11 -2.64 8.14
CA THR A 401 -15.78 -2.68 8.75
C THR A 401 -15.83 -3.28 10.14
N ASP A 402 -16.85 -2.95 10.93
CA ASP A 402 -17.03 -3.44 12.29
C ASP A 402 -17.24 -4.95 12.33
N GLU A 403 -18.19 -5.49 11.55
CA GLU A 403 -18.45 -6.93 11.55
C GLU A 403 -17.25 -7.71 11.02
N THR A 404 -16.57 -7.18 10.00
CA THR A 404 -15.37 -7.82 9.43
C THR A 404 -14.24 -7.85 10.46
N LEU A 405 -14.01 -6.75 11.18
CA LEU A 405 -12.99 -6.69 12.21
C LEU A 405 -13.29 -7.66 13.35
N VAL A 406 -14.54 -7.75 13.82
CA VAL A 406 -14.95 -8.71 14.86
C VAL A 406 -14.59 -10.14 14.47
N HIS A 407 -14.83 -10.52 13.21
CA HIS A 407 -14.50 -11.87 12.74
C HIS A 407 -12.99 -12.09 12.60
N LEU A 408 -12.22 -11.09 12.16
CA LEU A 408 -10.76 -11.18 12.11
C LEU A 408 -10.14 -11.25 13.52
N GLU A 409 -10.60 -10.45 14.48
CA GLU A 409 -10.15 -10.52 15.87
C GLU A 409 -10.50 -11.88 16.50
N LYS A 410 -11.64 -12.48 16.12
CA LYS A 410 -11.98 -13.85 16.51
C LYS A 410 -11.01 -14.88 15.94
N VAL A 411 -10.57 -14.73 14.68
CA VAL A 411 -9.51 -15.59 14.12
C VAL A 411 -8.22 -15.42 14.92
N LEU A 412 -7.83 -14.19 15.24
CA LEU A 412 -6.64 -13.90 16.03
C LEU A 412 -6.71 -14.58 17.40
N ASP A 413 -7.84 -14.45 18.11
CA ASP A 413 -8.03 -15.06 19.44
C ASP A 413 -7.89 -16.58 19.39
N ILE A 414 -8.54 -17.24 18.42
CA ILE A 414 -8.46 -18.69 18.26
C ILE A 414 -7.01 -19.12 17.95
N TYR A 415 -6.32 -18.40 17.06
CA TYR A 415 -4.96 -18.72 16.67
C TYR A 415 -3.97 -18.48 17.80
N ARG A 416 -3.97 -17.28 18.39
CA ARG A 416 -3.09 -16.89 19.50
C ARG A 416 -3.19 -17.86 20.68
N ASN A 417 -4.40 -18.30 21.04
CA ASN A 417 -4.64 -19.18 22.19
C ASN A 417 -4.56 -20.68 21.85
N GLY A 418 -4.09 -21.05 20.66
CA GLY A 418 -3.93 -22.46 20.26
C GLY A 418 -5.25 -23.24 20.14
N HIS A 419 -6.39 -22.55 20.12
CA HIS A 419 -7.70 -23.20 20.10
C HIS A 419 -7.99 -23.92 18.77
N TYR A 420 -7.26 -23.57 17.71
CA TYR A 420 -7.29 -24.28 16.43
C TYR A 420 -6.73 -25.71 16.50
N LEU A 421 -6.02 -26.05 17.59
CA LEU A 421 -5.43 -27.37 17.82
C LEU A 421 -6.32 -28.32 18.64
N LYS A 422 -7.42 -27.84 19.26
CA LYS A 422 -8.22 -28.59 20.25
C LYS A 422 -8.84 -29.90 19.73
N ASN A 423 -8.97 -30.08 18.43
CA ASN A 423 -9.48 -31.31 17.82
C ASN A 423 -8.37 -32.29 17.41
N ASN A 424 -7.10 -31.96 17.66
CA ASN A 424 -5.99 -32.85 17.38
C ASN A 424 -5.80 -33.83 18.56
N THR A 425 -6.70 -34.80 18.69
CA THR A 425 -6.57 -35.92 19.63
C THR A 425 -5.61 -36.99 19.12
N GLN A 426 -4.57 -36.59 18.39
CA GLN A 426 -3.56 -37.52 17.91
C GLN A 426 -2.66 -37.91 19.07
N THR A 427 -2.82 -39.14 19.55
CA THR A 427 -1.79 -39.79 20.36
C THR A 427 -0.54 -39.91 19.49
N HIS A 428 0.50 -39.14 19.82
CA HIS A 428 1.76 -39.19 19.09
C HIS A 428 2.29 -40.63 19.08
N LYS A 429 2.51 -41.19 17.88
CA LYS A 429 3.00 -42.56 17.74
C LYS A 429 4.49 -42.65 18.00
N THR A 430 5.22 -41.54 17.87
CA THR A 430 6.66 -41.52 18.06
C THR A 430 7.05 -40.83 19.36
N GLU A 431 7.96 -41.45 20.09
CA GLU A 431 8.55 -40.87 21.29
C GLU A 431 9.63 -39.84 20.90
N TYR A 432 9.70 -38.73 21.64
CA TYR A 432 10.72 -37.71 21.48
C TYR A 432 11.53 -37.55 22.77
N LYS A 433 12.86 -37.67 22.65
CA LYS A 433 13.79 -37.43 23.75
C LYS A 433 14.09 -35.94 23.84
N ARG A 434 13.76 -35.35 25.00
CA ARG A 434 14.14 -33.97 25.34
C ARG A 434 15.62 -33.90 25.75
N VAL A 435 16.36 -32.98 25.17
CA VAL A 435 17.76 -32.69 25.50
C VAL A 435 17.90 -31.22 25.89
N LEU A 436 18.38 -30.99 27.10
CA LEU A 436 18.63 -29.65 27.64
C LEU A 436 19.97 -29.11 27.14
N ASP A 437 20.06 -27.78 27.03
CA ASP A 437 21.27 -27.05 26.69
C ASP A 437 21.96 -27.58 25.43
N ALA A 438 21.17 -27.88 24.40
CA ALA A 438 21.62 -28.51 23.17
C ALA A 438 21.11 -27.79 21.92
N SER A 439 21.94 -27.76 20.88
CA SER A 439 21.58 -27.24 19.56
C SER A 439 22.21 -28.09 18.46
N ILE A 440 21.54 -28.19 17.33
CA ILE A 440 21.97 -28.93 16.15
C ILE A 440 22.33 -27.89 15.10
N ALA A 441 23.62 -27.79 14.74
CA ALA A 441 24.09 -26.73 13.85
C ALA A 441 23.85 -27.07 12.36
N ALA A 442 24.10 -28.32 11.97
CA ALA A 442 23.89 -28.80 10.60
C ALA A 442 22.48 -29.38 10.44
N GLU A 443 22.29 -30.27 9.46
CA GLU A 443 21.05 -31.06 9.29
C GLU A 443 19.80 -30.20 9.09
N ASN A 444 19.98 -29.03 8.46
CA ASN A 444 18.88 -28.18 8.04
C ASN A 444 18.22 -28.76 6.79
N TYR A 445 16.90 -28.69 6.75
CA TYR A 445 16.14 -28.86 5.51
C TYR A 445 15.25 -27.64 5.30
N ARG A 446 14.79 -27.44 4.07
CA ARG A 446 13.87 -26.35 3.73
C ARG A 446 12.43 -26.83 3.83
N CYS A 447 11.59 -26.01 4.44
CA CYS A 447 10.14 -26.13 4.33
C CYS A 447 9.56 -24.80 3.86
N TRP A 448 8.35 -24.85 3.31
CA TRP A 448 7.71 -23.66 2.77
C TRP A 448 6.24 -23.60 3.18
N PRO A 449 5.74 -22.42 3.60
CA PRO A 449 6.47 -21.19 3.89
C PRO A 449 7.22 -21.26 5.23
N SER A 450 8.36 -20.57 5.36
CA SER A 450 9.19 -20.54 6.57
C SER A 450 9.67 -19.12 6.91
N TYR A 451 9.92 -18.85 8.19
CA TYR A 451 10.53 -17.61 8.66
C TYR A 451 12.02 -17.48 8.28
N GLN A 452 12.64 -18.56 7.78
CA GLN A 452 14.02 -18.58 7.33
C GLN A 452 14.13 -19.29 5.98
N HIS A 453 14.74 -18.65 4.97
CA HIS A 453 14.78 -19.19 3.60
C HIS A 453 15.68 -20.43 3.44
N ASP A 454 16.75 -20.54 4.23
CA ASP A 454 17.75 -21.61 4.19
C ASP A 454 17.50 -22.73 5.21
N GLY A 455 16.40 -22.66 5.98
CA GLY A 455 16.03 -23.65 6.97
C GLY A 455 14.52 -23.89 7.04
N CYS A 456 14.10 -24.69 8.01
CA CYS A 456 12.70 -24.90 8.34
C CYS A 456 12.43 -24.33 9.73
N LEU A 457 12.23 -23.01 9.77
CA LEU A 457 11.84 -22.27 10.98
C LEU A 457 10.35 -21.95 10.90
N LEU A 458 9.55 -22.53 11.80
CA LEU A 458 8.10 -22.39 11.81
C LEU A 458 7.61 -21.91 13.18
N SER A 459 6.48 -21.24 13.17
CA SER A 459 5.75 -20.81 14.37
C SER A 459 4.94 -21.98 14.92
N VAL A 460 5.03 -22.22 16.22
CA VAL A 460 4.29 -23.25 16.95
C VAL A 460 3.79 -22.68 18.28
N PHE A 461 2.55 -23.01 18.63
CA PHE A 461 1.90 -22.68 19.89
C PHE A 461 2.41 -23.53 21.05
N SER A 462 2.69 -24.82 20.83
CA SER A 462 3.13 -25.76 21.87
C SER A 462 4.17 -26.76 21.36
N ILE A 463 4.78 -27.50 22.31
CA ILE A 463 5.68 -28.61 21.99
C ILE A 463 4.93 -29.72 21.23
N ASP A 464 3.68 -29.99 21.60
CA ASP A 464 2.87 -31.01 20.93
C ASP A 464 2.61 -30.62 19.46
N GLU A 465 2.34 -29.35 19.18
CA GLU A 465 2.24 -28.87 17.79
C GLU A 465 3.59 -28.99 17.05
N ALA A 466 4.71 -28.72 17.72
CA ALA A 466 6.02 -28.94 17.11
C ALA A 466 6.26 -30.42 16.78
N ILE A 467 5.84 -31.34 17.66
CA ILE A 467 5.87 -32.78 17.38
C ILE A 467 5.02 -33.10 16.16
N ASP A 468 3.77 -32.62 16.09
CA ASP A 468 2.87 -32.83 14.96
C ASP A 468 3.47 -32.33 13.64
N VAL A 469 4.07 -31.14 13.66
CA VAL A 469 4.75 -30.57 12.50
C VAL A 469 5.94 -31.44 12.08
N CYS A 470 6.76 -31.91 13.02
CA CYS A 470 7.87 -32.80 12.72
C CYS A 470 7.38 -34.15 12.17
N GLU A 471 6.35 -34.75 12.75
CA GLU A 471 5.78 -36.00 12.26
C GLU A 471 5.15 -35.86 10.86
N SER A 472 4.62 -34.67 10.52
CA SER A 472 4.09 -34.37 9.19
C SER A 472 5.18 -34.24 8.11
N HIS A 473 6.43 -33.95 8.50
CA HIS A 473 7.56 -33.80 7.59
C HIS A 473 8.40 -35.08 7.55
N ALA A 474 8.38 -35.79 6.42
CA ALA A 474 9.10 -37.07 6.27
C ALA A 474 10.60 -37.01 6.61
N GLN A 475 11.24 -35.87 6.34
CA GLN A 475 12.66 -35.62 6.62
C GLN A 475 12.95 -35.20 8.05
N CYS A 476 11.93 -34.84 8.85
CA CYS A 476 12.16 -34.34 10.21
C CYS A 476 12.46 -35.48 11.19
N ARG A 477 13.57 -35.34 11.91
CA ARG A 477 14.00 -36.27 12.96
C ARG A 477 14.30 -35.57 14.28
N ALA A 478 14.46 -34.25 14.28
CA ALA A 478 14.62 -33.47 15.49
C ALA A 478 14.12 -32.04 15.28
N PHE A 479 13.87 -31.32 16.37
CA PHE A 479 13.60 -29.88 16.32
C PHE A 479 14.16 -29.17 17.55
N ILE A 480 14.40 -27.87 17.42
CA ILE A 480 14.93 -27.01 18.48
C ILE A 480 13.93 -25.90 18.75
N MET A 481 13.49 -25.77 20.00
CA MET A 481 12.71 -24.62 20.45
C MET A 481 13.64 -23.42 20.62
N THR A 482 13.36 -22.33 19.92
CA THR A 482 14.14 -21.09 20.03
C THR A 482 13.57 -20.20 21.13
N ASN A 483 14.33 -19.18 21.53
CA ASN A 483 13.88 -18.15 22.45
C ASN A 483 13.12 -17.00 21.76
N GLN A 484 12.85 -17.12 20.47
CA GLN A 484 12.14 -16.10 19.70
C GLN A 484 10.65 -16.44 19.62
N SER A 485 9.82 -15.41 19.71
CA SER A 485 8.39 -15.52 19.53
C SER A 485 7.91 -14.63 18.40
N THR A 486 6.82 -15.03 17.75
CA THR A 486 6.12 -14.22 16.75
C THR A 486 5.28 -13.13 17.43
N TRP A 487 4.62 -12.28 16.62
CA TRP A 487 3.76 -11.21 17.13
C TRP A 487 2.47 -11.71 17.80
N THR A 488 2.10 -12.98 17.58
CA THR A 488 0.99 -13.61 18.31
C THR A 488 1.45 -14.23 19.63
N GLY A 489 2.76 -14.34 19.87
CA GLY A 489 3.35 -14.95 21.06
C GLY A 489 3.70 -16.44 20.90
N HIS A 490 3.50 -17.01 19.71
CA HIS A 490 3.91 -18.38 19.40
C HIS A 490 5.44 -18.48 19.33
N GLN A 491 6.01 -19.61 19.75
CA GLN A 491 7.45 -19.82 19.72
C GLN A 491 7.90 -20.24 18.33
N LEU A 492 9.10 -19.82 17.92
CA LEU A 492 9.72 -20.32 16.70
C LEU A 492 10.48 -21.62 17.00
N ALA A 493 10.21 -22.65 16.20
CA ALA A 493 10.88 -23.94 16.26
C ALA A 493 11.65 -24.21 14.96
N LEU A 494 12.90 -24.64 15.10
CA LEU A 494 13.78 -24.99 13.97
C LEU A 494 13.82 -26.51 13.79
N PHE A 495 13.33 -26.99 12.66
CA PHE A 495 13.23 -28.43 12.35
C PHE A 495 14.46 -28.94 11.60
N LYS A 496 14.86 -30.18 11.92
CA LYS A 496 16.15 -30.79 11.56
C LYS A 496 15.98 -32.20 11.02
N THR A 497 16.90 -32.61 10.14
CA THR A 497 16.93 -33.95 9.55
C THR A 497 17.58 -35.01 10.43
N GLY A 498 18.27 -34.62 11.50
CA GLY A 498 19.02 -35.51 12.37
C GLY A 498 19.54 -34.76 13.60
N ALA A 499 20.39 -35.41 14.38
CA ALA A 499 21.01 -34.86 15.58
C ALA A 499 22.51 -35.17 15.67
N ASP A 500 23.15 -35.58 14.58
CA ASP A 500 24.56 -36.00 14.55
C ASP A 500 25.49 -34.82 14.83
N SER A 501 25.06 -33.61 14.45
CA SER A 501 25.83 -32.37 14.63
C SER A 501 25.49 -31.62 15.93
N MET A 502 24.98 -32.33 16.94
CA MET A 502 24.56 -31.75 18.21
C MET A 502 25.75 -31.22 19.03
N LYS A 503 25.58 -30.02 19.59
CA LYS A 503 26.56 -29.32 20.42
C LYS A 503 25.89 -28.75 21.66
N ALA A 504 26.68 -28.58 22.71
CA ALA A 504 26.24 -27.85 23.91
C ALA A 504 25.91 -26.41 23.55
N ALA A 505 24.72 -25.95 23.92
CA ALA A 505 24.21 -24.62 23.70
C ALA A 505 23.28 -24.23 24.87
N PRO A 506 23.81 -23.54 25.89
CA PRO A 506 23.05 -23.16 27.08
C PRO A 506 21.75 -22.44 26.75
N GLY A 507 20.65 -22.83 27.41
CA GLY A 507 19.32 -22.25 27.27
C GLY A 507 18.53 -22.71 26.04
N LYS A 508 19.07 -23.61 25.21
CA LYS A 508 18.34 -24.20 24.07
C LYS A 508 17.78 -25.58 24.41
N LEU A 509 16.58 -25.86 23.90
CA LEU A 509 15.88 -27.13 24.10
C LEU A 509 15.74 -27.85 22.77
N ALA A 510 16.33 -29.05 22.67
CA ALA A 510 16.22 -29.92 21.51
C ALA A 510 15.34 -31.13 21.80
N TYR A 511 14.59 -31.58 20.80
CA TYR A 511 13.73 -32.75 20.84
C TYR A 511 14.14 -33.67 19.70
N ILE A 512 14.51 -34.92 20.04
CA ILE A 512 15.04 -35.89 19.07
C ILE A 512 14.09 -37.08 19.00
N ARG A 513 13.68 -37.44 17.79
CA ARG A 513 12.79 -38.57 17.55
C ARG A 513 13.49 -39.89 17.92
N VAL A 514 12.87 -40.66 18.81
CA VAL A 514 13.36 -41.97 19.26
C VAL A 514 12.89 -43.04 18.28
N GLY A 515 13.77 -43.97 17.91
CA GLY A 515 13.46 -45.08 16.99
C GLY A 515 13.78 -44.82 15.51
N ALA A 516 14.42 -43.69 15.18
CA ALA A 516 15.04 -43.47 13.86
C ALA A 516 16.51 -43.98 13.87
N ALA A 517 16.73 -45.23 14.29
CA ALA A 517 18.00 -45.89 14.03
C ALA A 517 18.03 -46.29 12.55
N GLU A 518 18.96 -45.70 11.82
CA GLU A 518 19.57 -46.13 10.56
C GLU A 518 18.88 -47.30 9.83
N SER A 519 18.21 -46.98 8.72
CA SER A 519 17.98 -47.93 7.63
C SER A 519 18.95 -47.64 6.50
#